data_AF-A0A940I329-F1
#
_entry.id   AF-A0A940I329-F1
#
_cell.length_a   1.000
_cell.length_b   1.000
_cell.length_c   1.000
_cell.angle_alpha   90.00
_cell.angle_beta   90.00
_cell.angle_gamma   90.00
#
_symmetry.space_group_name_H-M   'P 1'
#
loop_
_entity.id
_entity.type
_entity.pdbx_description
1 polymer ?
#
loop_
_entity_poly.entity_id
_entity_poly.type
_entity_poly.pdbx_seq_one_letter_code
_entity_poly.pdbx_strand_id
1 'polypeptide(L)'
;MSSVNLNLRDKIVKKVISNLKWLIKDEYYNELKNEKVKKNGDGYIAINNSFVFREGVAVTKKSEKYLCMRMENGLEDPENPMILETRFNDDIKFFDKRSKNLTFKDLYKAIDEEIKNIGFATFILIGKMELPEKLEMGNNSIKIVFDRKEKGIKVKKVGNRIVLITSNIGKSTLRNKLQECLSSEYNNDSDRRYLKDFDKLCNDLCEKMHYRLILPTNGTRKHSETFIGYIKSQLKEQIEQYKSFLENYERNLMEIKRISYNFATDAIKLMRLIMVVCDIHPIILWLTIYEMLNLKKAFKNLPEFDNSKPKLDNYKNLISKSRNKSFHNFFNIEYDVVVDLEDFSLKTDQLILFREFKRSRKNFFDSFHFKDKEIIAALLELSRTSQEELPEVFWGKNLNVLESFYNLLDAIENTLWIFKM
;
A
#
# COMPACT_ATOMS: atom_id res chain seq x y z
N MET A 1 5.12 28.58 26.25
CA MET A 1 4.41 28.03 25.07
C MET A 1 4.62 28.85 23.79
N SER A 2 4.91 30.16 23.84
CA SER A 2 5.11 31.01 22.65
C SER A 2 6.45 30.80 21.90
N SER A 3 7.56 30.49 22.60
CA SER A 3 8.89 30.32 21.99
C SER A 3 9.08 28.97 21.27
N VAL A 4 8.43 27.90 21.74
CA VAL A 4 8.53 26.55 21.14
C VAL A 4 7.79 26.49 19.79
N ASN A 5 6.62 27.13 19.69
CA ASN A 5 5.84 27.18 18.45
C ASN A 5 6.53 28.01 17.34
N LEU A 6 7.28 29.06 17.70
CA LEU A 6 8.07 29.84 16.73
C LEU A 6 9.14 28.98 16.04
N ASN A 7 9.86 28.15 16.80
CA ASN A 7 10.90 27.27 16.26
C ASN A 7 10.33 26.17 15.35
N LEU A 8 9.22 25.55 15.72
CA LEU A 8 8.55 24.52 14.90
C LEU A 8 8.08 25.09 13.56
N ARG A 9 7.40 26.24 13.60
CA ARG A 9 6.88 26.93 12.42
C ARG A 9 7.99 27.28 11.44
N ASP A 10 9.09 27.85 11.93
CA ASP A 10 10.24 28.21 11.08
C ASP A 10 10.89 26.98 10.45
N LYS A 11 10.96 25.87 11.20
CA LYS A 11 11.46 24.60 10.67
C LYS A 11 10.59 24.07 9.54
N ILE A 12 9.27 24.13 9.68
CA ILE A 12 8.30 23.73 8.65
C ILE A 12 8.45 24.62 7.42
N VAL A 13 8.47 25.94 7.58
CA VAL A 13 8.63 26.89 6.46
C VAL A 13 9.93 26.61 5.69
N LYS A 14 11.06 26.47 6.41
CA LYS A 14 12.35 26.12 5.78
C LYS A 14 12.29 24.83 4.98
N LYS A 15 11.58 23.82 5.48
CA LYS A 15 11.42 22.53 4.79
C LYS A 15 10.52 22.66 3.56
N VAL A 16 9.42 23.42 3.62
CA VAL A 16 8.57 23.73 2.46
C VAL A 16 9.38 24.44 1.37
N ILE A 17 10.11 25.51 1.72
CA ILE A 17 10.96 26.26 0.79
C ILE A 17 12.03 25.34 0.19
N SER A 18 12.69 24.52 1.02
CA SER A 18 13.69 23.58 0.51
C SER A 18 13.09 22.60 -0.51
N ASN A 19 11.90 22.05 -0.26
CA ASN A 19 11.26 21.14 -1.19
C ASN A 19 10.86 21.84 -2.50
N LEU A 20 10.38 23.09 -2.43
CA LEU A 20 10.10 23.89 -3.62
C LEU A 20 11.36 24.16 -4.44
N LYS A 21 12.50 24.46 -3.78
CA LYS A 21 13.80 24.61 -4.45
C LYS A 21 14.27 23.34 -5.16
N TRP A 22 14.00 22.17 -4.59
CA TRP A 22 14.27 20.90 -5.26
C TRP A 22 13.32 20.68 -6.44
N LEU A 23 12.05 21.00 -6.26
CA LEU A 23 11.01 20.88 -7.29
C LEU A 23 11.37 21.70 -8.55
N ILE A 24 11.72 22.99 -8.40
CA ILE A 24 12.02 23.85 -9.55
C ILE A 24 13.29 23.45 -10.31
N LYS A 25 14.18 22.66 -9.68
CA LYS A 25 15.39 22.12 -10.31
C LYS A 25 15.14 20.80 -11.03
N ASP A 26 14.03 20.13 -10.78
CA ASP A 26 13.71 18.87 -11.43
C ASP A 26 13.23 19.09 -12.88
N GLU A 27 13.79 18.34 -13.80
CA GLU A 27 13.50 18.45 -15.24
C GLU A 27 12.04 18.11 -15.55
N TYR A 28 11.48 17.09 -14.89
CA TYR A 28 10.11 16.65 -15.13
C TYR A 28 9.09 17.67 -14.62
N TYR A 29 9.36 18.33 -13.49
CA TYR A 29 8.57 19.51 -13.09
C TYR A 29 8.63 20.62 -14.15
N ASN A 30 9.82 20.93 -14.67
CA ASN A 30 9.98 21.98 -15.68
C ASN A 30 9.26 21.65 -16.99
N GLU A 31 9.25 20.40 -17.42
CA GLU A 31 8.43 19.93 -18.56
C GLU A 31 6.94 20.20 -18.31
N LEU A 32 6.39 19.75 -17.18
CA LEU A 32 4.98 19.98 -16.82
C LEU A 32 4.63 21.46 -16.74
N LYS A 33 5.55 22.28 -16.23
CA LYS A 33 5.38 23.74 -16.15
C LYS A 33 5.33 24.35 -17.54
N ASN A 34 6.29 24.02 -18.40
CA ASN A 34 6.46 24.64 -19.71
C ASN A 34 5.30 24.33 -20.66
N GLU A 35 4.57 23.23 -20.44
CA GLU A 35 3.30 22.94 -21.13
C GLU A 35 2.16 23.91 -20.77
N LYS A 36 2.18 24.49 -19.56
CA LYS A 36 1.08 25.27 -18.99
C LYS A 36 1.36 26.77 -18.92
N VAL A 37 2.62 27.15 -18.81
CA VAL A 37 3.07 28.52 -18.62
C VAL A 37 3.36 29.19 -19.95
N LYS A 38 2.81 30.40 -20.17
CA LYS A 38 3.20 31.23 -21.32
C LYS A 38 4.64 31.72 -21.15
N LYS A 39 5.44 31.70 -22.21
CA LYS A 39 6.80 32.26 -22.21
C LYS A 39 6.77 33.71 -21.66
N ASN A 40 7.60 33.98 -20.65
CA ASN A 40 7.71 35.27 -19.96
C ASN A 40 6.42 35.76 -19.27
N GLY A 41 5.50 34.86 -18.89
CA GLY A 41 4.30 35.23 -18.16
C GLY A 41 4.60 35.64 -16.72
N ASP A 42 3.99 36.72 -16.26
CA ASP A 42 3.89 37.05 -14.83
C ASP A 42 2.59 36.45 -14.26
N GLY A 43 2.67 35.85 -13.08
CA GLY A 43 1.50 35.27 -12.45
C GLY A 43 1.81 34.37 -11.27
N TYR A 44 1.08 33.28 -11.17
CA TYR A 44 1.12 32.35 -10.06
C TYR A 44 1.10 30.91 -10.54
N ILE A 45 1.98 30.08 -9.99
CA ILE A 45 1.98 28.63 -10.22
C ILE A 45 1.46 27.95 -8.97
N ALA A 46 0.32 27.28 -9.08
CA ALA A 46 -0.23 26.43 -8.03
C ALA A 46 0.08 24.96 -8.33
N ILE A 47 0.60 24.25 -7.34
CA ILE A 47 0.95 22.84 -7.42
C ILE A 47 -0.21 22.02 -6.86
N ASN A 48 -0.66 21.01 -7.62
CA ASN A 48 -1.76 20.15 -7.21
C ASN A 48 -1.44 19.42 -5.91
N ASN A 49 -2.45 19.23 -5.08
CA ASN A 49 -2.32 18.51 -3.82
C ASN A 49 -2.40 16.97 -3.96
N SER A 50 -2.27 16.46 -5.18
CA SER A 50 -2.32 15.04 -5.49
C SER A 50 -1.71 14.80 -6.87
N PHE A 51 -0.82 13.82 -6.98
CA PHE A 51 -0.10 13.48 -8.21
C PHE A 51 -0.46 12.12 -8.80
N VAL A 52 -1.37 11.40 -8.14
CA VAL A 52 -1.96 10.13 -8.58
C VAL A 52 -3.48 10.29 -8.73
N PHE A 53 -4.10 9.51 -9.62
CA PHE A 53 -5.55 9.54 -9.82
C PHE A 53 -6.29 9.04 -8.56
N ARG A 54 -7.39 9.69 -8.18
CA ARG A 54 -8.08 9.47 -6.88
C ARG A 54 -9.15 8.37 -6.95
N GLU A 55 -8.94 7.34 -7.76
CA GLU A 55 -9.88 6.22 -7.88
C GLU A 55 -9.73 5.23 -6.72
N GLY A 56 -10.85 4.89 -6.08
CA GLY A 56 -10.87 4.00 -4.91
C GLY A 56 -10.21 4.57 -3.65
N VAL A 57 -9.90 5.87 -3.61
CA VAL A 57 -9.56 6.57 -2.38
C VAL A 57 -10.86 6.74 -1.57
N ALA A 58 -10.79 6.61 -0.24
CA ALA A 58 -11.94 6.72 0.66
C ALA A 58 -12.76 8.00 0.41
N VAL A 59 -13.95 8.11 1.01
CA VAL A 59 -14.89 9.25 0.91
C VAL A 59 -14.31 10.54 1.54
N THR A 60 -13.15 11.00 1.06
CA THR A 60 -12.50 12.24 1.49
C THR A 60 -12.61 13.30 0.42
N LYS A 61 -12.97 14.51 0.85
CA LYS A 61 -12.98 15.67 -0.03
C LYS A 61 -11.53 16.12 -0.25
N LYS A 62 -11.16 16.33 -1.52
CA LYS A 62 -9.86 16.91 -1.89
C LYS A 62 -9.70 18.25 -1.17
N SER A 63 -8.53 18.50 -0.60
CA SER A 63 -8.25 19.81 -0.02
C SER A 63 -8.34 20.91 -1.07
N GLU A 64 -8.76 22.10 -0.64
CA GLU A 64 -8.82 23.31 -1.47
C GLU A 64 -7.57 24.18 -1.29
N LYS A 65 -6.65 23.79 -0.40
CA LYS A 65 -5.42 24.52 -0.08
C LYS A 65 -4.26 23.99 -0.93
N TYR A 66 -3.78 24.82 -1.86
CA TYR A 66 -2.69 24.47 -2.78
C TYR A 66 -1.47 25.33 -2.51
N LEU A 67 -0.28 24.72 -2.54
CA LEU A 67 0.98 25.45 -2.44
C LEU A 67 1.21 26.22 -3.75
N CYS A 68 1.52 27.51 -3.63
CA CYS A 68 1.59 28.44 -4.73
C CYS A 68 2.88 29.26 -4.67
N MET A 69 3.51 29.46 -5.82
CA MET A 69 4.67 30.36 -5.99
C MET A 69 4.27 31.52 -6.90
N ARG A 70 4.79 32.71 -6.59
CA ARG A 70 4.73 33.84 -7.53
C ARG A 70 5.73 33.58 -8.65
N MET A 71 5.40 34.04 -9.84
CA MET A 71 6.26 33.94 -11.00
C MET A 71 6.41 35.32 -11.65
N GLU A 72 7.66 35.73 -11.89
CA GLU A 72 8.00 37.01 -12.51
C GLU A 72 9.04 36.78 -13.61
N ASN A 73 8.81 37.35 -14.80
CA ASN A 73 9.66 37.13 -15.97
C ASN A 73 9.90 35.64 -16.28
N GLY A 74 8.91 34.78 -15.99
CA GLY A 74 9.01 33.33 -16.17
C GLY A 74 9.82 32.57 -15.11
N LEU A 75 10.27 33.24 -14.04
CA LEU A 75 11.00 32.63 -12.93
C LEU A 75 10.14 32.52 -11.69
N GLU A 76 10.11 31.35 -11.07
CA GLU A 76 9.40 31.13 -9.80
C GLU A 76 10.17 31.69 -8.60
N ASP A 77 9.43 32.21 -7.62
CA ASP A 77 9.94 32.59 -6.31
C ASP A 77 9.59 31.50 -5.27
N PRO A 78 10.51 30.56 -5.00
CA PRO A 78 10.32 29.54 -3.97
C PRO A 78 10.56 30.07 -2.54
N GLU A 79 11.10 31.29 -2.37
CA GLU A 79 11.43 31.86 -1.05
C GLU A 79 10.19 32.46 -0.37
N ASN A 80 9.23 32.93 -1.16
CA ASN A 80 7.97 33.51 -0.66
C ASN A 80 6.73 32.73 -1.14
N PRO A 81 6.61 31.45 -0.78
CA PRO A 81 5.43 30.66 -1.14
C PRO A 81 4.18 31.15 -0.40
N MET A 82 3.03 30.93 -1.03
CA MET A 82 1.70 31.25 -0.48
C MET A 82 0.79 30.03 -0.61
N ILE A 83 -0.33 30.05 0.10
CA ILE A 83 -1.40 29.07 -0.09
C ILE A 83 -2.51 29.71 -0.93
N LEU A 84 -2.86 29.07 -2.03
CA LEU A 84 -4.01 29.41 -2.86
C LEU A 84 -5.20 28.53 -2.49
N GLU A 85 -6.32 29.16 -2.14
CA GLU A 85 -7.59 28.48 -1.85
C GLU A 85 -8.45 28.41 -3.12
N THR A 86 -8.51 27.24 -3.75
CA THR A 86 -9.22 27.06 -5.04
C THR A 86 -9.58 25.60 -5.29
N ARG A 87 -10.01 25.25 -6.50
CA ARG A 87 -10.13 23.86 -6.97
C ARG A 87 -9.61 23.73 -8.39
N PHE A 88 -8.73 22.76 -8.60
CA PHE A 88 -8.32 22.31 -9.93
C PHE A 88 -7.84 20.86 -9.92
N ASN A 89 -7.77 20.26 -11.11
CA ASN A 89 -7.44 18.85 -11.31
C ASN A 89 -6.13 18.61 -12.07
N ASP A 90 -5.62 19.62 -12.79
CA ASP A 90 -4.28 19.57 -13.38
C ASP A 90 -3.20 19.38 -12.31
N ASP A 91 -2.04 18.82 -12.66
CA ASP A 91 -0.92 18.65 -11.72
C ASP A 91 -0.25 19.98 -11.36
N ILE A 92 -0.24 20.92 -12.30
CA ILE A 92 0.20 22.29 -12.12
C ILE A 92 -0.80 23.19 -12.83
N LYS A 93 -1.16 24.32 -12.20
CA LYS A 93 -2.01 25.33 -12.81
C LYS A 93 -1.34 26.69 -12.75
N PHE A 94 -1.20 27.31 -13.92
CA PHE A 94 -0.77 28.70 -14.05
C PHE A 94 -1.98 29.63 -14.01
N PHE A 95 -1.88 30.68 -13.21
CA PHE A 95 -2.83 31.78 -13.15
C PHE A 95 -2.11 33.07 -13.55
N ASP A 96 -2.56 33.69 -14.63
CA ASP A 96 -2.06 35.00 -15.06
C ASP A 96 -2.27 36.04 -13.95
N LYS A 97 -1.37 37.03 -13.84
CA LYS A 97 -1.48 38.14 -12.87
C LYS A 97 -2.82 38.88 -12.91
N ARG A 98 -3.52 38.86 -14.05
CA ARG A 98 -4.85 39.48 -14.24
C ARG A 98 -6.01 38.58 -13.80
N SER A 99 -5.75 37.35 -13.38
CA SER A 99 -6.77 36.41 -12.92
C SER A 99 -7.52 36.99 -11.73
N LYS A 100 -8.84 37.13 -11.87
CA LYS A 100 -9.72 37.64 -10.80
C LYS A 100 -10.11 36.49 -9.85
N ASN A 101 -10.50 36.85 -8.62
CA ASN A 101 -11.06 35.94 -7.62
C ASN A 101 -10.10 34.84 -7.10
N LEU A 102 -8.82 35.16 -6.97
CA LEU A 102 -7.86 34.28 -6.30
C LEU A 102 -7.76 34.67 -4.82
N THR A 103 -8.02 33.72 -3.94
CA THR A 103 -7.88 33.89 -2.49
C THR A 103 -6.54 33.33 -2.05
N PHE A 104 -5.63 34.21 -1.65
CA PHE A 104 -4.31 33.84 -1.15
C PHE A 104 -4.25 33.94 0.36
N LYS A 105 -3.45 33.06 0.95
CA LYS A 105 -3.13 33.04 2.36
C LYS A 105 -1.63 32.97 2.54
N ASP A 106 -1.14 33.76 3.49
CA ASP A 106 0.25 33.71 3.93
C ASP A 106 0.61 32.30 4.46
N LEU A 107 1.80 31.81 4.08
CA LEU A 107 2.24 30.46 4.43
C LEU A 107 2.34 30.28 5.95
N TYR A 108 2.86 31.27 6.68
CA TYR A 108 3.00 31.18 8.14
C TYR A 108 1.64 31.02 8.82
N LYS A 109 0.66 31.85 8.44
CA LYS A 109 -0.72 31.74 8.96
C LYS A 109 -1.36 30.41 8.59
N ALA A 110 -1.17 29.93 7.37
CA ALA A 110 -1.71 28.64 6.95
C ALA A 110 -1.09 27.48 7.74
N ILE A 111 0.22 27.51 7.98
CA ILE A 111 0.91 26.52 8.82
C ILE A 111 0.37 26.54 10.24
N ASP A 112 0.19 27.72 10.85
CA ASP A 112 -0.32 27.83 12.22
C ASP A 112 -1.73 27.22 12.37
N GLU A 113 -2.57 27.31 11.34
CA GLU A 113 -3.87 26.66 11.32
C GLU A 113 -3.78 25.15 11.12
N GLU A 114 -2.94 24.70 10.19
CA GLU A 114 -2.78 23.27 9.91
C GLU A 114 -2.17 22.51 11.10
N ILE A 115 -1.19 23.12 11.80
CA ILE A 115 -0.62 22.54 13.03
C ILE A 115 -1.70 22.35 14.09
N LYS A 116 -2.59 23.33 14.28
CA LYS A 116 -3.69 23.23 15.26
C LYS A 116 -4.72 22.17 14.90
N ASN A 117 -4.86 21.87 13.60
CA ASN A 117 -5.86 20.95 13.08
C ASN A 117 -5.31 19.54 12.82
N ILE A 118 -4.02 19.27 13.09
CA ILE A 118 -3.45 17.93 12.86
C ILE A 118 -4.06 16.93 13.85
N GLY A 119 -4.72 15.91 13.31
CA GLY A 119 -5.44 14.92 14.11
C GLY A 119 -4.51 13.83 14.65
N PHE A 120 -4.81 13.33 15.85
CA PHE A 120 -4.03 12.26 16.50
C PHE A 120 -3.92 10.98 15.67
N ALA A 121 -4.95 10.67 14.87
CA ALA A 121 -4.99 9.48 14.02
C ALA A 121 -3.81 9.41 13.02
N THR A 122 -3.31 10.56 12.58
CA THR A 122 -2.16 10.62 11.66
C THR A 122 -0.90 10.05 12.30
N PHE A 123 -0.75 10.16 13.62
CA PHE A 123 0.42 9.66 14.35
C PHE A 123 0.42 8.13 14.52
N ILE A 124 -0.65 7.42 14.16
CA ILE A 124 -0.66 5.95 14.05
C ILE A 124 0.48 5.49 13.14
N LEU A 125 0.76 6.22 12.06
CA LEU A 125 1.81 5.91 11.10
C LEU A 125 3.21 5.91 11.71
N ILE A 126 3.42 6.68 12.77
CA ILE A 126 4.69 6.75 13.51
C ILE A 126 4.61 6.17 14.93
N GLY A 127 3.54 5.44 15.24
CA GLY A 127 3.40 4.74 16.52
C GLY A 127 4.43 3.62 16.65
N LYS A 128 4.98 3.43 17.86
CA LYS A 128 5.94 2.37 18.16
C LYS A 128 5.22 1.02 18.17
N MET A 129 5.73 0.06 17.40
CA MET A 129 5.19 -1.30 17.39
C MET A 129 5.89 -2.16 18.44
N GLU A 130 5.16 -2.58 19.48
CA GLU A 130 5.67 -3.45 20.53
C GLU A 130 4.95 -4.79 20.55
N LEU A 131 5.70 -5.87 20.44
CA LEU A 131 5.21 -7.21 20.77
C LEU A 131 5.39 -7.49 22.25
N PRO A 132 4.52 -8.32 22.86
CA PRO A 132 4.76 -8.81 24.22
C PRO A 132 6.13 -9.49 24.31
N GLU A 133 6.92 -9.20 25.36
CA GLU A 133 8.20 -9.90 25.58
C GLU A 133 7.99 -11.40 25.80
N LYS A 134 6.92 -11.74 26.53
CA LYS A 134 6.58 -13.09 26.91
C LYS A 134 5.07 -13.25 27.00
N LEU A 135 4.56 -14.37 26.51
CA LEU A 135 3.15 -14.73 26.58
C LEU A 135 3.02 -16.23 26.83
N GLU A 136 2.14 -16.62 27.73
CA GLU A 136 1.98 -18.03 28.11
C GLU A 136 0.53 -18.47 27.95
N MET A 137 0.33 -19.62 27.32
CA MET A 137 -0.96 -20.28 27.22
C MET A 137 -0.78 -21.75 27.58
N GLY A 138 -1.77 -22.35 28.22
CA GLY A 138 -1.68 -23.78 28.48
C GLY A 138 -2.84 -24.33 29.28
N ASN A 139 -2.92 -25.65 29.29
CA ASN A 139 -3.84 -26.44 30.09
C ASN A 139 -3.05 -27.42 30.97
N ASN A 140 -3.71 -28.45 31.53
CA ASN A 140 -3.05 -29.42 32.41
C ASN A 140 -1.97 -30.26 31.70
N SER A 141 -2.05 -30.39 30.38
CA SER A 141 -1.25 -31.32 29.57
C SER A 141 -0.16 -30.61 28.78
N ILE A 142 -0.42 -29.38 28.29
CA ILE A 142 0.49 -28.61 27.44
C ILE A 142 0.59 -27.17 27.96
N LYS A 143 1.78 -26.58 27.83
CA LYS A 143 2.02 -25.15 27.96
C LYS A 143 2.83 -24.68 26.76
N ILE A 144 2.40 -23.61 26.13
CA ILE A 144 3.14 -22.89 25.10
C ILE A 144 3.55 -21.55 25.68
N VAL A 145 4.85 -21.28 25.69
CA VAL A 145 5.47 -20.06 26.16
C VAL A 145 6.10 -19.39 24.95
N PHE A 146 5.47 -18.32 24.47
CA PHE A 146 6.14 -17.40 23.59
C PHE A 146 7.12 -16.56 24.41
N ASP A 147 8.40 -16.59 24.04
CA ASP A 147 9.45 -15.77 24.63
C ASP A 147 10.30 -15.20 23.49
N ARG A 148 10.26 -13.87 23.33
CA ARG A 148 10.95 -13.18 22.23
C ARG A 148 12.47 -13.33 22.30
N LYS A 149 13.03 -13.59 23.49
CA LYS A 149 14.49 -13.73 23.70
C LYS A 149 14.97 -15.15 23.38
N GLU A 150 14.06 -16.11 23.25
CA GLU A 150 14.39 -17.50 23.02
C GLU A 150 14.86 -17.73 21.57
N LYS A 151 15.93 -18.51 21.40
CA LYS A 151 16.43 -18.90 20.08
C LYS A 151 16.00 -20.34 19.79
N GLY A 152 15.07 -20.49 18.85
CA GLY A 152 14.55 -21.80 18.44
C GLY A 152 13.35 -22.27 19.27
N ILE A 153 13.20 -23.59 19.38
CA ILE A 153 12.12 -24.24 20.14
C ILE A 153 12.76 -25.13 21.20
N LYS A 154 12.44 -24.87 22.47
CA LYS A 154 12.81 -25.76 23.58
C LYS A 154 11.58 -26.52 24.04
N VAL A 155 11.75 -27.82 24.24
CA VAL A 155 10.70 -28.66 24.83
C VAL A 155 11.17 -29.15 26.19
N LYS A 156 10.34 -28.97 27.21
CA LYS A 156 10.60 -29.46 28.57
C LYS A 156 9.40 -30.26 29.05
N LYS A 157 9.66 -31.42 29.64
CA LYS A 157 8.64 -32.17 30.37
C LYS A 157 8.73 -31.80 31.85
N VAL A 158 7.65 -31.26 32.41
CA VAL A 158 7.54 -30.85 33.82
C VAL A 158 6.39 -31.65 34.42
N GLY A 159 6.73 -32.78 35.06
CA GLY A 159 5.74 -33.78 35.48
C GLY A 159 4.99 -34.34 34.27
N ASN A 160 3.65 -34.32 34.32
CA ASN A 160 2.78 -34.77 33.22
C ASN A 160 2.53 -33.70 32.15
N ARG A 161 3.19 -32.54 32.24
CA ARG A 161 2.95 -31.40 31.36
C ARG A 161 4.13 -31.17 30.42
N ILE A 162 3.83 -31.03 29.13
CA ILE A 162 4.81 -30.64 28.11
C ILE A 162 4.82 -29.12 28.00
N VAL A 163 6.00 -28.51 28.08
CA VAL A 163 6.21 -27.06 27.97
C VAL A 163 7.04 -26.79 26.72
N LEU A 164 6.45 -26.10 25.76
CA LEU A 164 7.08 -25.60 24.55
C LEU A 164 7.46 -24.13 24.75
N ILE A 165 8.73 -23.78 24.60
CA ILE A 165 9.22 -22.39 24.71
C ILE A 165 9.77 -22.00 23.34
N THR A 166 9.30 -20.88 22.78
CA THR A 166 9.69 -20.46 21.43
C THR A 166 9.55 -18.96 21.20
N SER A 167 10.30 -18.43 20.23
CA SER A 167 10.09 -17.10 19.64
C SER A 167 9.30 -17.14 18.33
N ASN A 168 8.89 -18.33 17.84
CA ASN A 168 8.15 -18.49 16.59
C ASN A 168 6.93 -19.40 16.79
N ILE A 169 5.73 -18.89 16.48
CA ILE A 169 4.45 -19.60 16.64
C ILE A 169 4.08 -20.40 15.36
N GLY A 170 5.07 -20.79 14.56
CA GLY A 170 4.88 -21.66 13.41
C GLY A 170 4.23 -22.98 13.82
N LYS A 171 2.92 -23.09 13.61
CA LYS A 171 2.09 -24.20 14.10
C LYS A 171 2.63 -25.56 13.69
N SER A 172 3.06 -25.70 12.43
CA SER A 172 3.64 -26.94 11.90
C SER A 172 4.93 -27.33 12.60
N THR A 173 5.85 -26.38 12.80
CA THR A 173 7.14 -26.64 13.45
C THR A 173 6.97 -27.00 14.91
N LEU A 174 6.11 -26.28 15.62
CA LEU A 174 5.78 -26.57 17.02
C LEU A 174 5.06 -27.92 17.17
N ARG A 175 4.15 -28.24 16.23
CA ARG A 175 3.46 -29.54 16.19
C ARG A 175 4.44 -30.69 15.99
N ASN A 176 5.37 -30.55 15.05
CA ASN A 176 6.40 -31.58 14.81
C ASN A 176 7.26 -31.79 16.06
N LYS A 177 7.65 -30.72 16.75
CA LYS A 177 8.38 -30.82 18.02
C LYS A 177 7.58 -31.43 19.15
N LEU A 178 6.29 -31.14 19.24
CA LEU A 178 5.40 -31.81 20.18
C LEU A 178 5.31 -33.31 19.88
N GLN A 179 5.13 -33.67 18.60
CA GLN A 179 5.06 -35.07 18.17
C GLN A 179 6.36 -35.82 18.46
N GLU A 180 7.53 -35.25 18.16
CA GLU A 180 8.83 -35.85 18.51
C GLU A 180 8.92 -36.20 20.01
N CYS A 181 8.36 -35.38 20.89
CA CYS A 181 8.32 -35.63 22.33
C CYS A 181 7.24 -36.62 22.79
N LEU A 182 6.18 -36.81 22.00
CA LEU A 182 5.11 -37.78 22.29
C LEU A 182 5.49 -39.18 21.80
N SER A 183 6.20 -39.28 20.66
CA SER A 183 6.65 -40.56 20.07
C SER A 183 7.51 -41.43 21.00
N SER A 184 8.05 -40.87 22.09
CA SER A 184 8.80 -41.61 23.11
C SER A 184 7.93 -42.34 24.15
N GLU A 185 6.62 -42.09 24.22
CA GLU A 185 5.69 -42.71 25.19
C GLU A 185 4.38 -43.13 24.49
N TYR A 186 4.23 -44.42 24.18
CA TYR A 186 3.16 -44.96 23.33
C TYR A 186 1.76 -44.96 23.98
N ASN A 187 0.80 -44.21 23.41
CA ASN A 187 -0.63 -44.61 23.28
C ASN A 187 -1.39 -43.71 22.26
N ASN A 188 -1.98 -44.28 21.21
CA ASN A 188 -2.55 -43.55 20.05
C ASN A 188 -3.70 -42.57 20.39
N ASP A 189 -4.48 -42.84 21.43
CA ASP A 189 -5.63 -42.01 21.81
C ASP A 189 -5.24 -40.79 22.66
N SER A 190 -4.20 -40.90 23.48
CA SER A 190 -3.66 -39.75 24.21
C SER A 190 -3.05 -38.74 23.26
N ASP A 191 -2.34 -39.20 22.22
CA ASP A 191 -1.68 -38.33 21.24
C ASP A 191 -2.67 -37.48 20.46
N ARG A 192 -3.82 -38.05 20.08
CA ARG A 192 -4.91 -37.29 19.43
C ARG A 192 -5.45 -36.18 20.34
N ARG A 193 -5.58 -36.44 21.64
CA ARG A 193 -6.04 -35.43 22.61
C ARG A 193 -5.01 -34.33 22.81
N TYR A 194 -3.72 -34.67 22.95
CA TYR A 194 -2.62 -33.70 23.03
C TYR A 194 -2.57 -32.80 21.79
N LEU A 195 -2.73 -33.36 20.59
CA LEU A 195 -2.72 -32.58 19.34
C LEU A 195 -3.91 -31.64 19.21
N LYS A 196 -5.11 -32.07 19.61
CA LYS A 196 -6.31 -31.21 19.60
C LYS A 196 -6.18 -30.06 20.60
N ASP A 197 -5.70 -30.37 21.80
CA ASP A 197 -5.45 -29.37 22.84
C ASP A 197 -4.35 -28.39 22.42
N PHE A 198 -3.28 -28.88 21.78
CA PHE A 198 -2.23 -28.07 21.20
C PHE A 198 -2.76 -27.10 20.14
N ASP A 199 -3.57 -27.59 19.19
CA ASP A 199 -4.12 -26.77 18.12
C ASP A 199 -4.98 -25.62 18.68
N LYS A 200 -5.78 -25.91 19.71
CA LYS A 200 -6.56 -24.89 20.42
C LYS A 200 -5.65 -23.88 21.11
N LEU A 201 -4.66 -24.34 21.88
CA LEU A 201 -3.74 -23.46 22.59
C LEU A 201 -2.91 -22.59 21.64
N CYS A 202 -2.51 -23.09 20.48
CA CYS A 202 -1.85 -22.31 19.43
C CYS A 202 -2.78 -21.23 18.89
N ASN A 203 -4.04 -21.56 18.60
CA ASN A 203 -5.01 -20.57 18.14
C ASN A 203 -5.25 -19.49 19.21
N ASP A 204 -5.48 -19.88 20.46
CA ASP A 204 -5.67 -18.94 21.58
C ASP A 204 -4.43 -18.05 21.81
N LEU A 205 -3.23 -18.59 21.61
CA LEU A 205 -1.98 -17.83 21.72
C LEU A 205 -1.83 -16.84 20.56
N CYS A 206 -2.14 -17.25 19.33
CA CYS A 206 -2.16 -16.37 18.16
C CYS A 206 -3.19 -15.25 18.31
N GLU A 207 -4.38 -15.55 18.84
CA GLU A 207 -5.43 -14.57 19.15
C GLU A 207 -5.02 -13.56 20.22
N LYS A 208 -4.04 -13.88 21.08
CA LYS A 208 -3.52 -12.93 22.09
C LYS A 208 -2.23 -12.24 21.63
N MET A 209 -1.59 -12.74 20.58
CA MET A 209 -0.34 -12.19 20.05
C MET A 209 -0.66 -11.02 19.13
N HIS A 210 -0.75 -9.83 19.72
CA HIS A 210 -0.96 -8.59 18.99
C HIS A 210 0.20 -7.62 19.20
N TYR A 211 0.51 -6.86 18.15
CA TYR A 211 1.31 -5.66 18.31
C TYR A 211 0.50 -4.61 19.09
N ARG A 212 1.10 -4.06 20.13
CA ARG A 212 0.64 -2.82 20.75
C ARG A 212 1.25 -1.67 19.97
N LEU A 213 0.42 -0.73 19.57
CA LEU A 213 0.87 0.50 18.93
C LEU A 213 0.88 1.62 19.96
N ILE A 214 2.07 2.07 20.36
CA ILE A 214 2.23 3.18 21.30
C ILE A 214 2.38 4.46 20.49
N LEU A 215 1.37 5.32 20.54
CA LEU A 215 1.43 6.60 19.87
C LEU A 215 2.48 7.50 20.53
N PRO A 216 3.21 8.29 19.73
CA PRO A 216 4.17 9.22 20.29
C PRO A 216 3.49 10.35 21.08
N THR A 217 4.13 10.78 22.17
CA THR A 217 3.67 11.89 23.03
C THR A 217 4.70 13.02 23.05
N ASN A 218 4.33 14.18 23.59
CA ASN A 218 5.28 15.27 23.80
C ASN A 218 6.50 14.74 24.59
N GLY A 219 7.69 14.84 24.00
CA GLY A 219 8.94 14.29 24.56
C GLY A 219 9.45 12.96 23.99
N THR A 220 8.64 12.14 23.28
CA THR A 220 9.17 10.92 22.63
C THR A 220 10.27 11.27 21.62
N ARG A 221 11.42 10.60 21.68
CA ARG A 221 12.47 10.83 20.67
C ARG A 221 12.15 10.07 19.39
N LYS A 222 12.58 10.61 18.25
CA LYS A 222 12.50 9.91 16.96
C LYS A 222 13.20 8.55 17.07
N HIS A 223 12.54 7.51 16.60
CA HIS A 223 13.07 6.15 16.54
C HIS A 223 12.62 5.45 15.25
N SER A 224 13.23 4.31 14.91
CA SER A 224 12.93 3.53 13.70
C SER A 224 11.86 2.46 13.91
N GLU A 225 11.50 2.14 15.15
CA GLU A 225 10.52 1.08 15.51
C GLU A 225 9.05 1.52 15.29
N THR A 226 8.79 2.30 14.24
CA THR A 226 7.46 2.83 13.92
C THR A 226 6.69 1.88 13.00
N PHE A 227 5.37 2.06 12.87
CA PHE A 227 4.56 1.31 11.90
C PHE A 227 5.05 1.49 10.45
N ILE A 228 5.25 2.73 10.00
CA ILE A 228 5.86 2.99 8.68
C ILE A 228 7.29 2.47 8.63
N GLY A 229 8.07 2.60 9.71
CA GLY A 229 9.44 2.11 9.79
C GLY A 229 9.55 0.60 9.57
N TYR A 230 8.63 -0.17 10.14
CA TYR A 230 8.51 -1.61 9.88
C TYR A 230 8.22 -1.89 8.41
N ILE A 231 7.21 -1.24 7.82
CA ILE A 231 6.89 -1.40 6.39
C ILE A 231 8.09 -1.03 5.50
N LYS A 232 8.77 0.08 5.80
CA LYS A 232 9.96 0.54 5.08
C LYS A 232 11.09 -0.49 5.14
N SER A 233 11.34 -1.08 6.31
CA SER A 233 12.38 -2.11 6.45
C SER A 233 12.12 -3.32 5.56
N GLN A 234 10.87 -3.78 5.51
CA GLN A 234 10.45 -4.89 4.65
C GLN A 234 10.54 -4.49 3.17
N LEU A 235 10.08 -3.30 2.82
CA LEU A 235 10.17 -2.78 1.45
C LEU A 235 11.63 -2.65 0.99
N LYS A 236 12.52 -2.16 1.85
CA LYS A 236 13.95 -2.05 1.55
C LYS A 236 14.56 -3.41 1.25
N GLU A 237 14.27 -4.42 2.06
CA GLU A 237 14.73 -5.79 1.81
C GLU A 237 14.22 -6.32 0.47
N GLN A 238 12.94 -6.12 0.17
CA GLN A 238 12.34 -6.51 -1.12
C GLN A 238 12.96 -5.75 -2.30
N ILE A 239 13.30 -4.47 -2.15
CA ILE A 239 14.00 -3.67 -3.18
C ILE A 239 15.39 -4.24 -3.45
N GLU A 240 16.17 -4.56 -2.42
CA GLU A 240 17.51 -5.11 -2.60
C GLU A 240 17.46 -6.52 -3.23
N GLN A 241 16.51 -7.36 -2.83
CA GLN A 241 16.24 -8.64 -3.50
C GLN A 241 15.87 -8.44 -4.97
N TYR A 242 14.97 -7.50 -5.25
CA TYR A 242 14.54 -7.17 -6.62
C TYR A 242 15.71 -6.71 -7.49
N LYS A 243 16.58 -5.83 -6.97
CA LYS A 243 17.81 -5.41 -7.65
C LYS A 243 18.70 -6.60 -7.99
N SER A 244 18.97 -7.46 -7.01
CA SER A 244 19.80 -8.65 -7.23
C SER A 244 19.20 -9.60 -8.29
N PHE A 245 17.87 -9.71 -8.36
CA PHE A 245 17.20 -10.52 -9.36
C PHE A 245 17.26 -9.93 -10.76
N LEU A 246 17.24 -8.61 -10.90
CA LEU A 246 17.39 -7.93 -12.20
C LEU A 246 18.75 -8.20 -12.85
N GLU A 247 19.82 -8.43 -12.08
CA GLU A 247 21.15 -8.75 -12.62
C GLU A 247 21.16 -10.04 -13.46
N ASN A 248 20.22 -10.96 -13.19
CA ASN A 248 20.01 -12.18 -13.97
C ASN A 248 18.52 -12.34 -14.28
N TYR A 249 17.98 -11.37 -15.02
CA TYR A 249 16.57 -11.19 -15.33
C TYR A 249 15.88 -12.49 -15.80
N GLU A 250 16.45 -13.18 -16.78
CA GLU A 250 15.81 -14.37 -17.38
C GLU A 250 15.60 -15.50 -16.37
N ARG A 251 16.59 -15.76 -15.50
CA ARG A 251 16.50 -16.81 -14.49
C ARG A 251 15.60 -16.44 -13.32
N ASN A 252 15.45 -15.15 -13.04
CA ASN A 252 14.76 -14.65 -11.85
C ASN A 252 13.43 -13.96 -12.13
N LEU A 253 12.92 -14.00 -13.37
CA LEU A 253 11.68 -13.33 -13.78
C LEU A 253 10.49 -13.68 -12.87
N MET A 254 10.40 -14.92 -12.39
CA MET A 254 9.32 -15.33 -11.48
C MET A 254 9.37 -14.61 -10.13
N GLU A 255 10.57 -14.42 -9.58
CA GLU A 255 10.75 -13.70 -8.32
C GLU A 255 10.51 -12.21 -8.49
N ILE A 256 10.96 -11.62 -9.61
CA ILE A 256 10.66 -10.24 -10.01
C ILE A 256 9.15 -10.01 -10.07
N LYS A 257 8.41 -10.92 -10.74
CA LYS A 257 6.94 -10.88 -10.81
C LYS A 257 6.30 -11.04 -9.43
N ARG A 258 6.81 -11.94 -8.59
CA ARG A 258 6.29 -12.17 -7.23
C ARG A 258 6.42 -10.90 -6.37
N ILE A 259 7.61 -10.31 -6.33
CA ILE A 259 7.86 -9.07 -5.56
C ILE A 259 6.98 -7.94 -6.10
N SER A 260 6.94 -7.74 -7.43
CA SER A 260 6.13 -6.69 -8.06
C SER A 260 4.65 -6.82 -7.74
N TYR A 261 4.10 -8.04 -7.78
CA TYR A 261 2.70 -8.27 -7.47
C TYR A 261 2.37 -8.00 -5.99
N ASN A 262 3.22 -8.51 -5.09
CA ASN A 262 3.03 -8.31 -3.65
C ASN A 262 3.11 -6.81 -3.33
N PHE A 263 4.10 -6.12 -3.91
CA PHE A 263 4.20 -4.66 -3.86
C PHE A 263 2.95 -3.98 -4.38
N ALA A 264 2.51 -4.24 -5.62
CA ALA A 264 1.34 -3.59 -6.20
C ALA A 264 0.07 -3.82 -5.37
N THR A 265 -0.09 -5.01 -4.79
CA THR A 265 -1.27 -5.35 -3.99
C THR A 265 -1.33 -4.59 -2.66
N ASP A 266 -0.19 -4.41 -1.99
CA ASP A 266 -0.16 -3.81 -0.64
C ASP A 266 0.25 -2.34 -0.65
N ALA A 267 1.22 -1.95 -1.47
CA ALA A 267 1.69 -0.57 -1.58
C ALA A 267 0.57 0.37 -2.05
N ILE A 268 -0.33 -0.07 -2.95
CA ILE A 268 -1.48 0.75 -3.40
C ILE A 268 -2.39 1.12 -2.23
N LYS A 269 -2.65 0.20 -1.30
CA LYS A 269 -3.49 0.48 -0.12
C LYS A 269 -2.84 1.55 0.75
N LEU A 270 -1.53 1.47 0.92
CA LEU A 270 -0.77 2.44 1.69
C LEU A 270 -0.64 3.79 0.97
N MET A 271 -0.44 3.81 -0.35
CA MET A 271 -0.48 5.05 -1.17
C MET A 271 -1.83 5.75 -1.02
N ARG A 272 -2.94 5.01 -1.09
CA ARG A 272 -4.29 5.55 -0.86
C ARG A 272 -4.44 6.13 0.55
N LEU A 273 -3.92 5.45 1.58
CA LEU A 273 -3.91 5.98 2.94
C LEU A 273 -3.13 7.30 3.04
N ILE A 274 -1.95 7.38 2.43
CA ILE A 274 -1.15 8.61 2.41
C ILE A 274 -1.91 9.74 1.70
N MET A 275 -2.57 9.45 0.57
CA MET A 275 -3.41 10.43 -0.12
C MET A 275 -4.52 10.96 0.79
N VAL A 276 -5.22 10.09 1.52
CA VAL A 276 -6.24 10.48 2.51
C VAL A 276 -5.64 11.39 3.59
N VAL A 277 -4.48 11.03 4.13
CA VAL A 277 -3.78 11.84 5.13
C VAL A 277 -3.42 13.22 4.58
N CYS A 278 -2.92 13.30 3.34
CA CYS A 278 -2.62 14.56 2.67
C CYS A 278 -3.87 15.40 2.36
N ASP A 279 -5.02 14.77 2.08
CA ASP A 279 -6.28 15.49 1.86
C ASP A 279 -6.81 16.13 3.15
N ILE A 280 -6.71 15.40 4.26
CA ILE A 280 -7.16 15.86 5.58
C ILE A 280 -6.16 16.88 6.15
N HIS A 281 -4.86 16.66 5.95
CA HIS A 281 -3.78 17.50 6.45
C HIS A 281 -2.81 17.90 5.32
N PRO A 282 -3.18 18.89 4.48
CA PRO A 282 -2.39 19.37 3.34
C PRO A 282 -0.94 19.74 3.66
N ILE A 283 -0.67 20.17 4.88
CA ILE A 283 0.69 20.51 5.33
C ILE A 283 1.66 19.33 5.20
N ILE A 284 1.19 18.09 5.36
CA ILE A 284 2.00 16.89 5.16
C ILE A 284 2.45 16.80 3.71
N LEU A 285 1.55 17.07 2.78
CA LEU A 285 1.87 17.10 1.36
C LEU A 285 2.86 18.24 1.03
N TRP A 286 2.67 19.44 1.58
CA TRP A 286 3.61 20.55 1.34
C TRP A 286 5.04 20.18 1.75
N LEU A 287 5.17 19.40 2.83
CA LEU A 287 6.44 18.90 3.35
C LEU A 287 6.99 17.66 2.64
N THR A 288 6.24 17.05 1.71
CA THR A 288 6.66 15.88 0.91
C THR A 288 6.39 16.04 -0.59
N ILE A 289 6.22 17.29 -1.07
CA ILE A 289 5.75 17.56 -2.43
C ILE A 289 6.75 17.06 -3.49
N TYR A 290 8.04 17.11 -3.19
CA TYR A 290 9.10 16.68 -4.08
C TYR A 290 9.10 15.15 -4.25
N GLU A 291 8.99 14.42 -3.15
CA GLU A 291 8.93 12.96 -3.16
C GLU A 291 7.65 12.44 -3.84
N MET A 292 6.54 13.17 -3.69
CA MET A 292 5.31 12.89 -4.42
C MET A 292 5.46 13.07 -5.94
N LEU A 293 6.15 14.13 -6.38
CA LEU A 293 6.47 14.33 -7.79
C LEU A 293 7.36 13.18 -8.31
N ASN A 294 8.39 12.79 -7.56
CA ASN A 294 9.29 11.70 -7.94
C ASN A 294 8.56 10.36 -8.09
N LEU A 295 7.63 10.05 -7.19
CA LEU A 295 6.79 8.86 -7.32
C LEU A 295 5.95 8.92 -8.61
N LYS A 296 5.35 10.06 -8.93
CA LYS A 296 4.61 10.24 -10.18
C LYS A 296 5.50 10.09 -11.41
N LYS A 297 6.68 10.70 -11.40
CA LYS A 297 7.68 10.58 -12.47
C LYS A 297 8.05 9.11 -12.69
N ALA A 298 8.27 8.35 -11.61
CA ALA A 298 8.56 6.93 -11.69
C ALA A 298 7.43 6.14 -12.35
N PHE A 299 6.16 6.41 -12.00
CA PHE A 299 5.01 5.78 -12.67
C PHE A 299 4.90 6.17 -14.14
N LYS A 300 5.05 7.46 -14.48
CA LYS A 300 5.00 7.93 -15.88
C LYS A 300 6.09 7.34 -16.74
N ASN A 301 7.23 7.01 -16.15
CA ASN A 301 8.34 6.42 -16.89
C ASN A 301 8.11 4.95 -17.26
N LEU A 302 7.15 4.26 -16.63
CA LEU A 302 6.82 2.88 -16.98
C LEU A 302 6.31 2.79 -18.44
N PRO A 303 6.71 1.74 -19.18
CA PRO A 303 6.04 1.40 -20.45
C PRO A 303 4.53 1.23 -20.24
N GLU A 304 3.72 1.56 -21.25
CA GLU A 304 2.25 1.51 -21.24
C GLU A 304 1.54 2.57 -20.37
N PHE A 305 2.28 3.43 -19.64
CA PHE A 305 1.68 4.56 -18.95
C PHE A 305 1.64 5.77 -19.88
N ASP A 306 0.43 6.32 -20.06
CA ASP A 306 0.21 7.51 -20.87
C ASP A 306 0.68 8.80 -20.16
N ASN A 307 0.59 9.93 -20.86
CA ASN A 307 0.88 11.24 -20.29
C ASN A 307 -0.16 11.72 -19.26
N SER A 308 -1.17 10.92 -18.95
CA SER A 308 -2.19 11.27 -17.97
C SER A 308 -1.69 11.05 -16.53
N LYS A 309 -2.55 11.36 -15.57
CA LYS A 309 -2.25 11.17 -14.16
C LYS A 309 -2.27 9.67 -13.83
N PRO A 310 -1.21 9.08 -13.24
CA PRO A 310 -1.13 7.65 -13.02
C PRO A 310 -2.35 7.09 -12.27
N LYS A 311 -2.94 6.01 -12.81
CA LYS A 311 -4.00 5.24 -12.14
C LYS A 311 -3.38 4.03 -11.46
N LEU A 312 -3.51 3.94 -10.13
CA LEU A 312 -2.93 2.83 -9.37
C LEU A 312 -3.53 1.47 -9.76
N ASP A 313 -4.82 1.43 -10.09
CA ASP A 313 -5.45 0.18 -10.50
C ASP A 313 -4.94 -0.29 -11.88
N ASN A 314 -4.58 0.62 -12.79
CA ASN A 314 -3.92 0.24 -14.05
C ASN A 314 -2.57 -0.44 -13.77
N TYR A 315 -1.76 0.14 -12.87
CA TYR A 315 -0.48 -0.45 -12.46
C TYR A 315 -0.66 -1.86 -11.87
N LYS A 316 -1.63 -2.02 -10.96
CA LYS A 316 -1.96 -3.31 -10.36
C LYS A 316 -2.38 -4.33 -11.42
N ASN A 317 -3.27 -3.93 -12.33
CA ASN A 317 -3.82 -4.81 -13.35
C ASN A 317 -2.73 -5.26 -14.32
N LEU A 318 -1.84 -4.36 -14.73
CA LEU A 318 -0.71 -4.65 -15.60
C LEU A 318 0.22 -5.72 -14.99
N ILE A 319 0.65 -5.52 -13.74
CA ILE A 319 1.47 -6.49 -13.02
C ILE A 319 0.72 -7.80 -12.80
N SER A 320 -0.56 -7.74 -12.43
CA SER A 320 -1.38 -8.94 -12.20
C SER A 320 -1.49 -9.81 -13.45
N LYS A 321 -1.79 -9.21 -14.62
CA LYS A 321 -1.86 -9.94 -15.90
C LYS A 321 -0.54 -10.63 -16.24
N SER A 322 0.59 -9.97 -15.98
CA SER A 322 1.92 -10.55 -16.24
C SER A 322 2.26 -11.76 -15.36
N ARG A 323 1.65 -11.88 -14.16
CA ARG A 323 1.86 -12.97 -13.19
C ARG A 323 1.00 -14.21 -13.48
N ASN A 324 -0.16 -14.04 -14.11
CA ASN A 324 -1.23 -15.04 -14.12
C ASN A 324 -0.87 -16.39 -14.76
N LYS A 325 0.08 -16.45 -15.71
CA LYS A 325 0.51 -17.73 -16.33
C LYS A 325 1.13 -18.71 -15.32
N SER A 326 1.85 -18.22 -14.30
CA SER A 326 2.67 -19.07 -13.43
C SER A 326 1.97 -19.55 -12.16
N PHE A 327 0.84 -18.95 -11.81
CA PHE A 327 0.14 -19.23 -10.55
C PHE A 327 -1.26 -19.83 -10.73
N HIS A 328 -1.90 -19.66 -11.89
CA HIS A 328 -3.30 -20.06 -12.07
C HIS A 328 -3.52 -21.19 -13.10
N ASN A 329 -2.55 -21.48 -13.96
CA ASN A 329 -2.78 -22.43 -15.05
C ASN A 329 -2.05 -23.74 -14.76
N PHE A 330 -2.65 -24.61 -13.93
CA PHE A 330 -2.31 -26.03 -13.98
C PHE A 330 -2.65 -26.60 -15.38
N PHE A 331 -3.73 -26.11 -15.98
CA PHE A 331 -4.13 -26.38 -17.36
C PHE A 331 -3.76 -25.18 -18.25
N ASN A 332 -2.82 -25.35 -19.18
CA ASN A 332 -2.38 -24.29 -20.08
C ASN A 332 -3.29 -24.21 -21.33
N ILE A 333 -4.51 -23.70 -21.16
CA ILE A 333 -5.44 -23.48 -22.28
C ILE A 333 -5.26 -22.04 -22.78
N GLU A 334 -4.58 -21.88 -23.92
CA GLU A 334 -4.20 -20.57 -24.47
C GLU A 334 -5.28 -19.93 -25.35
N TYR A 335 -6.17 -20.74 -25.92
CA TYR A 335 -7.20 -20.31 -26.88
C TYR A 335 -8.60 -20.64 -26.36
N ASP A 336 -9.59 -19.85 -26.78
CA ASP A 336 -10.99 -20.17 -26.52
C ASP A 336 -11.35 -21.51 -27.18
N VAL A 337 -11.99 -22.40 -26.42
CA VAL A 337 -12.49 -23.68 -26.93
C VAL A 337 -13.92 -23.45 -27.39
N VAL A 338 -14.11 -23.47 -28.70
CA VAL A 338 -15.44 -23.44 -29.31
C VAL A 338 -15.92 -24.88 -29.47
N VAL A 339 -17.04 -25.22 -28.83
CA VAL A 339 -17.69 -26.50 -29.00
C VAL A 339 -18.85 -26.31 -29.98
N ASP A 340 -18.77 -27.01 -31.11
CA ASP A 340 -19.87 -27.07 -32.06
C ASP A 340 -20.96 -28.01 -31.52
N LEU A 341 -22.19 -27.52 -31.51
CA LEU A 341 -23.37 -28.20 -30.99
C LEU A 341 -24.47 -28.36 -32.05
N GLU A 342 -24.18 -28.11 -33.33
CA GLU A 342 -25.18 -28.17 -34.41
C GLU A 342 -25.97 -29.50 -34.45
N ASP A 343 -25.30 -30.63 -34.23
CA ASP A 343 -25.93 -31.96 -34.20
C ASP A 343 -26.39 -32.43 -32.80
N PHE A 344 -26.24 -31.59 -31.76
CA PHE A 344 -26.61 -31.93 -30.40
C PHE A 344 -27.94 -31.30 -29.98
N SER A 345 -28.95 -32.13 -29.73
CA SER A 345 -30.20 -31.66 -29.13
C SER A 345 -30.06 -31.51 -27.61
N LEU A 346 -29.97 -30.27 -27.12
CA LEU A 346 -30.10 -29.99 -25.68
C LEU A 346 -31.53 -30.32 -25.23
N LYS A 347 -31.67 -31.31 -24.35
CA LYS A 347 -32.96 -31.62 -23.72
C LYS A 347 -33.24 -30.56 -22.66
N THR A 348 -34.08 -29.60 -23.01
CA THR A 348 -34.47 -28.51 -22.13
C THR A 348 -35.67 -28.92 -21.27
N ASP A 349 -35.64 -28.55 -20.00
CA ASP A 349 -36.69 -28.90 -19.03
C ASP A 349 -37.63 -27.70 -18.82
N GLN A 350 -37.07 -26.50 -18.65
CA GLN A 350 -37.85 -25.31 -18.31
C GLN A 350 -37.13 -24.00 -18.67
N LEU A 351 -37.87 -23.05 -19.23
CA LEU A 351 -37.44 -21.65 -19.38
C LEU A 351 -38.35 -20.74 -18.56
N ILE A 352 -37.77 -19.88 -17.73
CA ILE A 352 -38.52 -18.95 -16.87
C ILE A 352 -38.30 -17.52 -17.38
N LEU A 353 -39.35 -16.92 -17.93
CA LEU A 353 -39.38 -15.53 -18.42
C LEU A 353 -40.13 -14.62 -17.45
N PHE A 354 -39.94 -13.30 -17.58
CA PHE A 354 -40.66 -12.26 -16.82
C PHE A 354 -40.57 -12.38 -15.30
N ARG A 355 -39.36 -12.59 -14.76
CA ARG A 355 -39.11 -12.60 -13.31
C ARG A 355 -39.33 -11.21 -12.70
N GLU A 356 -39.88 -11.19 -11.50
CA GLU A 356 -40.08 -9.97 -10.71
C GLU A 356 -38.75 -9.23 -10.46
N PHE A 357 -38.75 -7.89 -10.61
CA PHE A 357 -37.55 -7.04 -10.76
C PHE A 357 -36.51 -7.15 -9.62
N LYS A 358 -36.93 -7.56 -8.41
CA LYS A 358 -36.02 -7.79 -7.27
C LYS A 358 -35.30 -9.14 -7.31
N ARG A 359 -35.74 -10.09 -8.15
CA ARG A 359 -35.15 -11.43 -8.35
C ARG A 359 -34.41 -11.57 -9.69
N SER A 360 -34.47 -10.58 -10.59
CA SER A 360 -34.02 -10.68 -11.99
C SER A 360 -32.53 -10.39 -12.24
N ARG A 361 -31.70 -10.22 -11.19
CA ARG A 361 -30.28 -9.83 -11.35
C ARG A 361 -29.28 -10.99 -11.36
N LYS A 362 -29.72 -12.24 -11.32
CA LYS A 362 -28.80 -13.37 -11.51
C LYS A 362 -28.81 -13.87 -12.96
N ASN A 363 -27.63 -14.30 -13.39
CA ASN A 363 -27.21 -14.66 -14.75
C ASN A 363 -28.27 -15.38 -15.61
N PHE A 364 -28.19 -15.23 -16.94
CA PHE A 364 -29.03 -15.94 -17.92
C PHE A 364 -29.17 -17.45 -17.64
N PHE A 365 -28.07 -18.09 -17.20
CA PHE A 365 -28.02 -19.49 -16.79
C PHE A 365 -29.00 -19.87 -15.68
N ASP A 366 -29.45 -18.95 -14.82
CA ASP A 366 -30.39 -19.23 -13.74
C ASP A 366 -31.86 -19.31 -14.20
N SER A 367 -32.14 -18.90 -15.44
CA SER A 367 -33.51 -18.87 -16.00
C SER A 367 -33.76 -19.96 -17.03
N PHE A 368 -32.71 -20.67 -17.45
CA PHE A 368 -32.76 -21.76 -18.42
C PHE A 368 -32.34 -23.08 -17.75
N HIS A 369 -33.22 -24.06 -17.74
CA HIS A 369 -33.00 -25.39 -17.17
C HIS A 369 -33.01 -26.43 -18.29
N PHE A 370 -31.96 -27.25 -18.33
CA PHE A 370 -31.76 -28.31 -19.30
C PHE A 370 -30.92 -29.42 -18.67
N LYS A 371 -31.03 -30.63 -19.23
CA LYS A 371 -30.26 -31.79 -18.80
C LYS A 371 -28.76 -31.51 -18.95
N ASP A 372 -27.98 -31.79 -17.92
CA ASP A 372 -26.52 -31.56 -17.83
C ASP A 372 -26.09 -30.09 -17.61
N LYS A 373 -27.03 -29.21 -17.21
CA LYS A 373 -26.75 -27.82 -16.82
C LYS A 373 -25.62 -27.69 -15.79
N GLU A 374 -25.59 -28.56 -14.79
CA GLU A 374 -24.57 -28.55 -13.73
C GLU A 374 -23.18 -28.84 -14.30
N ILE A 375 -23.09 -29.68 -15.34
CA ILE A 375 -21.83 -29.99 -16.04
C ILE A 375 -21.38 -28.77 -16.83
N ILE A 376 -22.28 -28.14 -17.60
CA ILE A 376 -21.93 -26.91 -18.34
C ILE A 376 -21.55 -25.78 -17.37
N ALA A 377 -22.24 -25.64 -16.24
CA ALA A 377 -21.90 -24.67 -15.22
C ALA A 377 -20.48 -24.90 -14.67
N ALA A 378 -20.12 -26.15 -14.35
CA ALA A 378 -18.77 -26.50 -13.91
C ALA A 378 -17.71 -26.27 -14.99
N LEU A 379 -18.02 -26.54 -16.27
CA LEU A 379 -17.12 -26.23 -17.39
C LEU A 379 -16.92 -24.73 -17.58
N LEU A 380 -17.95 -23.90 -17.36
CA LEU A 380 -17.86 -22.44 -17.45
C LEU A 380 -17.07 -21.81 -16.28
N GLU A 381 -16.82 -22.55 -15.19
CA GLU A 381 -15.86 -22.13 -14.16
C GLU A 381 -14.41 -22.21 -14.65
N LEU A 382 -14.14 -22.95 -15.74
CA LEU A 382 -12.84 -22.99 -16.40
C LEU A 382 -12.67 -21.74 -17.27
N SER A 383 -12.00 -20.72 -16.73
CA SER A 383 -11.68 -19.49 -17.46
C SER A 383 -10.22 -19.44 -17.90
N ARG A 384 -9.95 -18.94 -19.12
CA ARG A 384 -8.61 -18.48 -19.48
C ARG A 384 -8.35 -17.09 -18.92
N THR A 385 -7.08 -16.77 -18.71
CA THR A 385 -6.66 -15.41 -18.31
C THR A 385 -5.92 -14.74 -19.46
N SER A 386 -6.26 -13.49 -19.80
CA SER A 386 -5.58 -12.72 -20.84
C SER A 386 -4.11 -12.48 -20.48
N GLN A 387 -3.20 -12.76 -21.42
CA GLN A 387 -1.75 -12.61 -21.25
C GLN A 387 -1.27 -11.23 -21.72
N GLU A 388 -0.38 -10.62 -20.93
CA GLU A 388 0.36 -9.44 -21.32
C GLU A 388 1.79 -9.62 -20.77
N GLU A 389 2.73 -9.96 -21.64
CA GLU A 389 4.14 -10.06 -21.27
C GLU A 389 4.75 -8.66 -21.25
N LEU A 390 5.36 -8.31 -20.12
CA LEU A 390 5.99 -7.02 -19.94
C LEU A 390 7.48 -7.13 -20.29
N PRO A 391 8.02 -6.18 -21.08
CA PRO A 391 9.42 -6.22 -21.51
C PRO A 391 10.37 -6.03 -20.32
N GLU A 392 11.63 -6.48 -20.44
CA GLU A 392 12.66 -6.29 -19.41
C GLU A 392 12.78 -4.84 -18.93
N VAL A 393 12.71 -3.89 -19.87
CA VAL A 393 12.73 -2.44 -19.59
C VAL A 393 11.62 -2.02 -18.62
N PHE A 394 10.44 -2.65 -18.66
CA PHE A 394 9.38 -2.40 -17.70
C PHE A 394 9.86 -2.74 -16.28
N TRP A 395 10.44 -3.93 -16.10
CA TRP A 395 10.90 -4.42 -14.80
C TRP A 395 12.04 -3.60 -14.23
N GLY A 396 12.98 -3.17 -15.08
CA GLY A 396 14.04 -2.24 -14.71
C GLY A 396 13.47 -0.89 -14.25
N LYS A 397 12.49 -0.33 -14.97
CA LYS A 397 11.85 0.94 -14.56
C LYS A 397 10.91 0.80 -13.35
N ASN A 398 10.33 -0.38 -13.14
CA ASN A 398 9.50 -0.68 -11.98
C ASN A 398 10.29 -0.58 -10.67
N LEU A 399 11.59 -0.89 -10.68
CA LEU A 399 12.47 -0.66 -9.53
C LEU A 399 12.39 0.81 -9.05
N ASN A 400 12.40 1.77 -9.98
CA ASN A 400 12.31 3.19 -9.65
C ASN A 400 10.98 3.55 -8.95
N VAL A 401 9.88 2.83 -9.24
CA VAL A 401 8.60 3.01 -8.56
C VAL A 401 8.69 2.53 -7.11
N LEU A 402 9.29 1.35 -6.89
CA LEU A 402 9.49 0.81 -5.54
C LEU A 402 10.38 1.74 -4.71
N GLU A 403 11.50 2.21 -5.27
CA GLU A 403 12.43 3.13 -4.60
C GLU A 403 11.80 4.50 -4.34
N SER A 404 11.09 5.07 -5.30
CA SER A 404 10.39 6.35 -5.11
C SER A 404 9.30 6.25 -4.05
N PHE A 405 8.61 5.12 -3.96
CA PHE A 405 7.63 4.89 -2.90
C PHE A 405 8.31 4.74 -1.53
N TYR A 406 9.43 4.04 -1.44
CA TYR A 406 10.23 3.98 -0.22
C TYR A 406 10.66 5.39 0.25
N ASN A 407 11.15 6.21 -0.68
CA ASN A 407 11.58 7.58 -0.38
C ASN A 407 10.40 8.45 0.08
N LEU A 408 9.21 8.28 -0.51
CA LEU A 408 8.00 8.93 -0.05
C LEU A 408 7.64 8.52 1.39
N LEU A 409 7.70 7.22 1.73
CA LEU A 409 7.45 6.75 3.09
C LEU A 409 8.44 7.33 4.10
N ASP A 410 9.72 7.42 3.73
CA ASP A 410 10.73 8.06 4.57
C ASP A 410 10.42 9.55 4.81
N ALA A 411 10.07 10.28 3.75
CA ALA A 411 9.71 11.69 3.85
C ALA A 411 8.44 11.92 4.70
N ILE A 412 7.43 11.06 4.55
CA ILE A 412 6.21 11.10 5.37
C ILE A 412 6.54 10.84 6.84
N GLU A 413 7.29 9.78 7.15
CA GLU A 413 7.71 9.49 8.53
C GLU A 413 8.47 10.67 9.14
N ASN A 414 9.46 11.20 8.42
CA ASN A 414 10.24 12.35 8.87
C ASN A 414 9.37 13.59 9.11
N THR A 415 8.38 13.82 8.24
CA THR A 415 7.41 14.92 8.35
C THR A 415 6.56 14.78 9.60
N LEU A 416 6.03 13.59 9.88
CA LEU A 416 5.21 13.34 11.07
C LEU A 416 5.99 13.53 12.38
N TRP A 417 7.28 13.19 12.38
CA TRP A 417 8.17 13.46 13.51
C TRP A 417 8.43 14.96 13.75
N ILE A 418 8.27 15.82 12.74
CA ILE A 418 8.37 17.28 12.91
C ILE A 418 7.20 17.81 13.75
N PHE A 419 5.97 17.36 13.46
CA PHE A 419 4.75 17.79 14.16
C PHE A 419 4.61 17.27 15.59
N LYS A 420 5.48 16.34 15.97
CA LYS A 420 5.42 15.64 17.24
C LYS A 420 6.35 16.27 18.30
N MET A 421 6.63 17.57 18.12
CA MET A 421 7.33 18.45 19.08
C MET A 421 6.31 19.35 19.77
#